data_AF-A0A959XQ05-F1
#
_entry.id   AF-A0A959XQ05-F1
#
_cell.length_a   1.000
_cell.length_b   1.000
_cell.length_c   1.000
_cell.angle_alpha   90.00
_cell.angle_beta   90.00
_cell.angle_gamma   90.00
#
_symmetry.space_group_name_H-M   'P 1'
#
loop_
_entity.id
_entity.type
_entity.pdbx_description
1 polymer ?
#
loop_
_entity_poly.entity_id
_entity_poly.type
_entity_poly.pdbx_seq_one_letter_code
_entity_poly.pdbx_strand_id
1 'polypeptide(L)'
;MRKQLLTLVSGLMTTAAIGQGNVVVQVLTPSSIAGSYTNAYAVAASGWSVADLTLPENAVQNELVLGYDGSAADSLGCEPLVNGSEVAGKIAVIYRGSCNFSLKALNAQNEGALAVLLISNGDDLAINMQGGDYGLDVTIPVAMISQTNGAQIRAVLDNEPVTAFIGNNFGAFPNNLSVDGFDFLVPAAAALPRALAANPGEFFVSLGGFVHNFGSADQGTVRLRAVVSQEGTEIYNEVAEVSSLAPGDSVFISLPDLNQDMWDGTYEITYSAESDVEDEFTDDNTYTIPMHFSEVLSYAPVDPATNMPITQISVVPAEFEGPFRTCISMSNPNLGRLSVTGMYFAGRTPTDQAEPLDSALTGRLVATYAYLWTDVIANAYTIPTDGGLATLDNGSYIYEEDLQGESVFIPFSEPIELANGQRYLFCTETYESTFRHAWNEDVDYAVNADYSIEPTSVIRDGATWFNGFNGLGGAPAIAVGTVVTTSIGIDEQDRVELTPYPNPTRDQLRIPMKGFTGAAALRIFSLDGQLVSEQKVATGGDQSMVVDLTNMSAGTYQFHIDFENGQRSDFRVVVTK
;
A
#
# COMPACT_ATOMS: atom_id res chain seq x y z
N MET A 1 -42.49 -4.26 -16.78
CA MET A 1 -42.65 -3.36 -15.61
C MET A 1 -42.99 -4.18 -14.38
N ARG A 2 -41.97 -4.65 -13.66
CA ARG A 2 -42.11 -5.21 -12.32
C ARG A 2 -41.27 -4.33 -11.41
N LYS A 3 -41.94 -3.49 -10.63
CA LYS A 3 -41.33 -2.74 -9.53
C LYS A 3 -40.94 -3.76 -8.47
N GLN A 4 -39.64 -3.98 -8.27
CA GLN A 4 -39.15 -4.61 -7.07
C GLN A 4 -39.05 -3.51 -6.00
N LEU A 5 -39.90 -3.62 -4.98
CA LEU A 5 -39.81 -2.82 -3.77
C LEU A 5 -38.52 -3.25 -3.05
N LEU A 6 -37.57 -2.33 -2.91
CA LEU A 6 -36.50 -2.45 -1.92
C LEU A 6 -37.12 -2.24 -0.54
N THR A 7 -37.19 -3.29 0.26
CA THR A 7 -37.57 -3.19 1.67
C THR A 7 -36.35 -2.68 2.43
N LEU A 8 -36.29 -1.37 2.69
CA LEU A 8 -35.41 -0.81 3.72
C LEU A 8 -35.82 -1.43 5.06
N VAL A 9 -34.99 -2.30 5.60
CA VAL A 9 -35.03 -2.66 7.01
C VAL A 9 -34.12 -1.64 7.71
N SER A 10 -34.71 -0.54 8.15
CA SER A 10 -34.10 0.38 9.12
C SER A 10 -34.02 -0.32 10.47
N GLY A 11 -32.95 -1.10 10.66
CA GLY A 11 -32.54 -1.57 11.97
C GLY A 11 -31.91 -0.41 12.72
N LEU A 12 -32.66 0.18 13.65
CA LEU A 12 -32.14 1.11 14.65
C LEU A 12 -31.17 0.34 15.57
N MET A 13 -29.92 0.16 15.14
CA MET A 13 -28.82 -0.16 16.06
C MET A 13 -28.43 1.15 16.72
N THR A 14 -28.82 1.33 17.98
CA THR A 14 -28.10 2.24 18.87
C THR A 14 -26.72 1.62 19.09
N THR A 15 -25.76 1.95 18.24
CA THR A 15 -24.34 1.74 18.51
C THR A 15 -24.01 2.59 19.74
N ALA A 16 -23.53 1.95 20.80
CA ALA A 16 -22.77 2.69 21.80
C ALA A 16 -21.58 3.34 21.05
N ALA A 17 -21.30 4.62 21.34
CA ALA A 17 -20.27 5.45 20.69
C ALA A 17 -18.81 4.97 20.89
N ILE A 18 -18.60 3.70 21.22
CA ILE A 18 -17.27 3.12 21.36
C ILE A 18 -16.75 2.87 19.93
N GLY A 19 -15.82 3.72 19.50
CA GLY A 19 -15.07 3.54 18.24
C GLY A 19 -15.51 4.38 17.05
N GLN A 20 -16.27 5.46 17.23
CA GLN A 20 -16.50 6.47 16.17
C GLN A 20 -15.57 7.67 16.42
N GLY A 21 -14.91 8.20 15.38
CA GLY A 21 -13.97 9.31 15.46
C GLY A 21 -12.53 8.92 15.84
N ASN A 22 -11.63 9.89 15.72
CA ASN A 22 -10.18 9.74 15.92
C ASN A 22 -9.70 10.51 17.16
N VAL A 23 -8.68 9.98 17.84
CA VAL A 23 -8.00 10.69 18.94
C VAL A 23 -7.05 11.73 18.36
N VAL A 24 -7.39 13.01 18.51
CA VAL A 24 -6.68 14.12 17.88
C VAL A 24 -6.13 15.09 18.91
N VAL A 25 -5.09 15.82 18.52
CA VAL A 25 -4.64 17.05 19.19
C VAL A 25 -4.88 18.21 18.23
N GLN A 26 -5.75 19.14 18.61
CA GLN A 26 -6.09 20.28 17.76
C GLN A 26 -5.96 21.59 18.54
N VAL A 27 -5.24 22.56 17.99
CA VAL A 27 -5.27 23.94 18.52
C VAL A 27 -6.50 24.65 17.95
N LEU A 28 -7.29 25.23 18.84
CA LEU A 28 -8.51 25.95 18.48
C LEU A 28 -8.27 27.45 18.38
N THR A 29 -7.41 27.99 19.25
CA THR A 29 -7.02 29.41 19.23
C THR A 29 -5.56 29.56 19.65
N PRO A 30 -4.83 30.56 19.13
CA PRO A 30 -5.26 31.55 18.13
C PRO A 30 -5.31 30.96 16.71
N SER A 31 -6.07 31.60 15.81
CA SER A 31 -6.24 31.15 14.42
C SER A 31 -4.95 31.13 13.59
N SER A 32 -3.88 31.78 14.06
CA SER A 32 -2.55 31.77 13.43
C SER A 32 -1.87 30.41 13.48
N ILE A 33 -2.25 29.57 14.44
CA ILE A 33 -1.76 28.19 14.63
C ILE A 33 -2.92 27.22 14.89
N ALA A 34 -4.15 27.60 14.55
CA ALA A 34 -5.28 26.69 14.67
C ALA A 34 -5.16 25.58 13.63
N GLY A 35 -5.57 24.37 14.02
CA GLY A 35 -5.44 23.19 13.20
C GLY A 35 -5.01 21.98 14.01
N SER A 36 -5.07 20.85 13.33
CA SER A 36 -4.74 19.54 13.89
C SER A 36 -3.25 19.28 13.82
N TYR A 37 -2.76 18.56 14.82
CA TYR A 37 -1.35 18.24 14.99
C TYR A 37 -1.22 16.74 15.15
N THR A 38 -0.50 16.10 14.22
CA THR A 38 -0.20 14.66 14.29
C THR A 38 0.30 14.29 15.68
N ASN A 39 -0.33 13.28 16.28
CA ASN A 39 -0.13 12.93 17.66
C ASN A 39 0.04 11.42 17.89
N ALA A 40 0.71 11.10 19.00
CA ALA A 40 0.61 9.83 19.68
C ALA A 40 -0.07 10.04 21.05
N TYR A 41 -0.57 9.00 21.67
CA TYR A 41 -1.21 9.10 22.98
C TYR A 41 -0.99 7.87 23.84
N ALA A 42 -1.07 8.05 25.15
CA ALA A 42 -0.98 6.97 26.12
C ALA A 42 -2.27 6.13 26.12
N VAL A 43 -2.11 4.80 26.16
CA VAL A 43 -3.22 3.84 26.23
C VAL A 43 -3.01 2.85 27.36
N ALA A 44 -4.10 2.35 27.93
CA ALA A 44 -4.05 1.37 29.03
C ALA A 44 -3.24 0.10 28.66
N ALA A 45 -3.34 -0.34 27.41
CA ALA A 45 -2.58 -1.49 26.88
C ALA A 45 -1.06 -1.31 26.96
N SER A 46 -0.55 -0.07 27.03
CA SER A 46 0.88 0.25 27.16
C SER A 46 1.34 0.46 28.61
N GLY A 47 0.56 0.01 29.59
CA GLY A 47 0.92 0.07 31.02
C GLY A 47 0.50 1.37 31.73
N TRP A 48 -0.52 2.06 31.21
CA TRP A 48 -1.06 3.27 31.80
C TRP A 48 -2.40 3.02 32.51
N SER A 49 -2.77 3.90 33.44
CA SER A 49 -4.13 4.01 34.01
C SER A 49 -4.85 5.30 33.58
N VAL A 50 -4.41 5.88 32.45
CA VAL A 50 -5.00 7.09 31.85
C VAL A 50 -6.45 6.84 31.42
N ALA A 51 -7.24 7.91 31.37
CA ALA A 51 -8.55 7.89 30.75
C ALA A 51 -8.46 7.43 29.27
N ASP A 52 -9.43 6.64 28.83
CA ASP A 52 -9.49 6.13 27.46
C ASP A 52 -9.91 7.24 26.50
N LEU A 53 -8.93 7.83 25.81
CA LEU A 53 -9.17 8.94 24.88
C LEU A 53 -9.99 8.56 23.66
N THR A 54 -10.21 7.26 23.39
CA THR A 54 -11.13 6.81 22.32
C THR A 54 -12.59 7.03 22.67
N LEU A 55 -12.90 7.38 23.93
CA LEU A 55 -14.23 7.73 24.38
C LEU A 55 -14.40 9.26 24.38
N PRO A 56 -15.42 9.82 23.70
CA PRO A 56 -15.64 11.28 23.63
C PRO A 56 -15.73 11.97 25.00
N GLU A 57 -16.29 11.30 26.02
CA GLU A 57 -16.41 11.86 27.37
C GLU A 57 -15.08 12.13 28.09
N ASN A 58 -13.98 11.53 27.61
CA ASN A 58 -12.64 11.71 28.18
C ASN A 58 -11.83 12.81 27.48
N ALA A 59 -12.41 13.46 26.46
CA ALA A 59 -11.75 14.55 25.76
C ALA A 59 -11.58 15.79 26.66
N VAL A 60 -10.46 16.50 26.48
CA VAL A 60 -10.12 17.70 27.25
C VAL A 60 -9.92 18.86 26.30
N GLN A 61 -10.67 19.94 26.53
CA GLN A 61 -10.46 21.22 25.85
C GLN A 61 -10.11 22.30 26.87
N ASN A 62 -8.91 22.85 26.81
CA ASN A 62 -8.48 23.92 27.71
C ASN A 62 -7.26 24.68 27.19
N GLU A 63 -6.87 25.71 27.92
CA GLU A 63 -5.65 26.47 27.68
C GLU A 63 -4.40 25.59 27.90
N LEU A 64 -3.43 25.71 27.00
CA LEU A 64 -2.08 25.14 27.14
C LEU A 64 -1.26 26.03 28.08
N VAL A 65 -0.51 25.42 28.99
CA VAL A 65 0.47 26.11 29.84
C VAL A 65 1.73 25.28 29.96
N LEU A 66 2.90 25.91 29.83
CA LEU A 66 4.18 25.23 30.04
C LEU A 66 4.27 24.77 31.50
N GLY A 67 4.40 23.46 31.73
CA GLY A 67 4.72 22.93 33.05
C GLY A 67 6.18 23.21 33.35
N TYR A 68 6.51 23.85 34.47
CA TYR A 68 7.87 24.27 34.79
C TYR A 68 8.37 23.59 36.07
N ASP A 69 9.44 22.80 35.97
CA ASP A 69 10.07 22.05 37.07
C ASP A 69 11.23 22.79 37.77
N GLY A 70 11.40 24.09 37.48
CA GLY A 70 12.48 24.89 38.09
C GLY A 70 13.84 24.76 37.41
N SER A 71 13.96 24.00 36.32
CA SER A 71 15.19 23.90 35.53
C SER A 71 15.43 25.14 34.66
N ALA A 72 16.69 25.47 34.34
CA ALA A 72 17.01 26.72 33.62
C ALA A 72 16.70 26.70 32.10
N ALA A 73 16.28 25.55 31.57
CA ALA A 73 15.96 25.34 30.17
C ALA A 73 14.45 25.06 30.00
N ASP A 74 14.02 24.68 28.79
CA ASP A 74 12.67 24.15 28.57
C ASP A 74 12.42 22.96 29.50
N SER A 75 11.30 23.01 30.22
CA SER A 75 11.09 22.08 31.32
C SER A 75 10.91 20.66 30.82
N LEU A 76 11.66 19.76 31.45
CA LEU A 76 11.54 18.34 31.24
C LEU A 76 10.56 17.70 32.23
N GLY A 77 9.97 18.43 33.18
CA GLY A 77 9.02 17.87 34.16
C GLY A 77 9.58 16.71 34.97
N CYS A 78 10.91 16.63 35.15
CA CYS A 78 11.53 15.50 35.86
C CYS A 78 11.53 15.71 37.38
N GLU A 79 11.52 16.98 37.81
CA GLU A 79 11.26 17.37 39.19
C GLU A 79 9.79 17.84 39.32
N PRO A 80 9.25 17.94 40.55
CA PRO A 80 7.93 18.50 40.78
C PRO A 80 7.78 19.89 40.14
N LEU A 81 6.64 20.16 39.52
CA LEU A 81 6.42 21.45 38.87
C LEU A 81 6.29 22.56 39.93
N VAL A 82 6.95 23.69 39.71
CA VAL A 82 6.97 24.84 40.64
C VAL A 82 5.94 25.91 40.29
N ASN A 83 5.28 25.79 39.14
CA ASN A 83 4.23 26.71 38.67
C ASN A 83 2.82 26.11 38.74
N GLY A 84 2.54 25.28 39.75
CA GLY A 84 1.27 24.56 39.85
C GLY A 84 0.01 25.44 39.83
N SER A 85 0.08 26.68 40.34
CA SER A 85 -1.05 27.62 40.24
C SER A 85 -1.40 28.03 38.80
N GLU A 86 -0.46 27.93 37.87
CA GLU A 86 -0.68 28.23 36.45
C GLU A 86 -1.17 26.99 35.69
N VAL A 87 -0.75 25.79 36.10
CA VAL A 87 -1.06 24.50 35.46
C VAL A 87 -2.41 23.93 35.93
N ALA A 88 -2.82 24.19 37.16
CA ALA A 88 -4.05 23.67 37.73
C ALA A 88 -5.28 23.99 36.85
N GLY A 89 -6.03 22.96 36.46
CA GLY A 89 -7.22 23.08 35.63
C GLY A 89 -6.95 23.32 34.14
N LYS A 90 -5.70 23.17 33.68
CA LYS A 90 -5.27 23.41 32.28
C LYS A 90 -4.53 22.21 31.69
N ILE A 91 -4.10 22.31 30.43
CA ILE A 91 -3.28 21.30 29.77
C ILE A 91 -1.80 21.64 29.95
N ALA A 92 -1.05 20.78 30.64
CA ALA A 92 0.38 20.99 30.86
C ALA A 92 1.19 20.62 29.61
N VAL A 93 1.98 21.55 29.08
CA VAL A 93 2.93 21.31 27.99
C VAL A 93 4.30 21.00 28.57
N ILE A 94 4.89 19.86 28.23
CA ILE A 94 6.18 19.42 28.79
C ILE A 94 7.04 18.79 27.69
N TYR A 95 8.36 19.06 27.69
CA TYR A 95 9.26 18.48 26.70
C TYR A 95 9.68 17.04 27.06
N ARG A 96 9.76 16.19 26.04
CA ARG A 96 10.43 14.89 26.11
C ARG A 96 11.92 15.08 26.39
N GLY A 97 12.48 14.22 27.24
CA GLY A 97 13.89 14.31 27.60
C GLY A 97 14.35 13.17 28.51
N SER A 98 15.13 13.49 29.52
CA SER A 98 15.93 12.57 30.33
C SER A 98 15.16 11.63 31.28
N CYS A 99 13.87 11.84 31.50
CA CYS A 99 13.04 11.04 32.40
C CYS A 99 11.79 10.48 31.72
N ASN A 100 11.18 9.48 32.36
CA ASN A 100 10.00 8.74 31.87
C ASN A 100 8.80 9.67 31.60
N PHE A 101 8.00 9.34 30.56
CA PHE A 101 6.77 10.06 30.22
C PHE A 101 5.78 10.11 31.39
N SER A 102 5.63 8.99 32.09
CA SER A 102 4.69 8.88 33.21
C SER A 102 5.10 9.70 34.43
N LEU A 103 6.39 9.89 34.69
CA LEU A 103 6.85 10.78 35.76
C LEU A 103 6.45 12.23 35.46
N LYS A 104 6.65 12.68 34.22
CA LYS A 104 6.23 14.01 33.76
C LYS A 104 4.74 14.22 33.94
N ALA A 105 3.95 13.22 33.52
CA ALA A 105 2.50 13.26 33.64
C ALA A 105 2.02 13.24 35.10
N LEU A 106 2.66 12.44 35.96
CA LEU A 106 2.36 12.40 37.38
C LEU A 106 2.68 13.73 38.07
N ASN A 107 3.80 14.36 37.74
CA ASN A 107 4.16 15.68 38.28
C ASN A 107 3.14 16.76 37.87
N ALA A 108 2.69 16.76 36.61
CA ALA A 108 1.63 17.66 36.16
C ALA A 108 0.28 17.37 36.83
N GLN A 109 -0.09 16.10 36.97
CA GLN A 109 -1.31 15.67 37.65
C GLN A 109 -1.32 16.11 39.11
N ASN A 110 -0.19 16.00 39.82
CA ASN A 110 -0.09 16.40 41.23
C ASN A 110 -0.29 17.91 41.42
N GLU A 111 0.02 18.71 40.41
CA GLU A 111 -0.29 20.15 40.38
C GLU A 111 -1.67 20.48 39.80
N GLY A 112 -2.50 19.45 39.52
CA GLY A 112 -3.90 19.61 39.12
C GLY A 112 -4.12 19.86 37.63
N ALA A 113 -3.18 19.50 36.75
CA ALA A 113 -3.40 19.51 35.30
C ALA A 113 -4.59 18.61 34.91
N LEU A 114 -5.32 18.98 33.86
CA LEU A 114 -6.41 18.16 33.29
C LEU A 114 -5.92 17.17 32.23
N ALA A 115 -4.83 17.49 31.54
CA ALA A 115 -4.17 16.64 30.56
C ALA A 115 -2.71 17.08 30.41
N VAL A 116 -1.91 16.26 29.74
CA VAL A 116 -0.52 16.57 29.38
C VAL A 116 -0.32 16.46 27.88
N LEU A 117 0.27 17.50 27.30
CA LEU A 117 0.76 17.52 25.94
C LEU A 117 2.30 17.46 25.96
N LEU A 118 2.86 16.35 25.53
CA LEU A 118 4.30 16.17 25.41
C LEU A 118 4.79 16.69 24.06
N ILE A 119 5.89 17.44 24.07
CA ILE A 119 6.61 17.79 22.84
C ILE A 119 7.76 16.81 22.67
N SER A 120 7.76 16.03 21.58
CA SER A 120 8.83 15.09 21.27
C SER A 120 10.16 15.81 20.97
N ASN A 121 11.25 15.06 21.02
CA ASN A 121 12.58 15.51 20.63
C ASN A 121 12.96 15.11 19.18
N GLY A 122 11.97 14.61 18.42
CA GLY A 122 12.04 14.32 16.99
C GLY A 122 10.64 14.36 16.38
N ASP A 123 10.55 14.29 15.05
CA ASP A 123 9.25 14.38 14.35
C ASP A 123 8.57 13.04 14.13
N ASP A 124 9.32 11.94 14.15
CA ASP A 124 8.74 10.60 14.11
C ASP A 124 8.05 10.30 15.45
N LEU A 125 6.74 10.05 15.37
CA LEU A 125 5.88 9.70 16.49
C LEU A 125 5.52 8.21 16.53
N ALA A 126 6.16 7.35 15.73
CA ALA A 126 6.11 5.90 15.84
C ALA A 126 6.86 5.39 17.10
N ILE A 127 6.60 6.04 18.23
CA ILE A 127 7.22 5.81 19.53
C ILE A 127 6.13 5.25 20.44
N ASN A 128 6.32 4.04 20.95
CA ASN A 128 5.43 3.51 21.97
C ASN A 128 5.57 4.33 23.26
N MET A 129 4.55 5.11 23.61
CA MET A 129 4.45 5.82 24.88
C MET A 129 4.22 4.80 25.99
N GLN A 130 5.25 4.07 26.42
CA GLN A 130 5.12 3.10 27.53
C GLN A 130 4.89 3.78 28.87
N GLY A 131 4.09 3.15 29.73
CA GLY A 131 3.73 3.64 31.05
C GLY A 131 4.89 3.72 32.03
N GLY A 132 5.93 2.91 31.86
CA GLY A 132 7.08 2.90 32.76
C GLY A 132 6.70 2.75 34.24
N ASP A 133 7.49 3.34 35.13
CA ASP A 133 7.37 3.12 36.58
C ASP A 133 6.11 3.73 37.21
N TYR A 134 5.57 4.81 36.63
CA TYR A 134 4.49 5.61 37.22
C TYR A 134 3.19 5.58 36.40
N GLY A 135 3.13 4.81 35.30
CA GLY A 135 2.00 4.84 34.37
C GLY A 135 0.67 4.48 35.02
N LEU A 136 0.70 3.61 36.04
CA LEU A 136 -0.48 3.20 36.79
C LEU A 136 -0.98 4.24 37.80
N ASP A 137 -0.18 5.27 38.09
CA ASP A 137 -0.56 6.37 38.99
C ASP A 137 -1.11 7.59 38.23
N VAL A 138 -1.01 7.60 36.90
CA VAL A 138 -1.49 8.67 36.03
C VAL A 138 -2.91 8.34 35.52
N THR A 139 -3.84 9.25 35.77
CA THR A 139 -5.27 9.12 35.43
C THR A 139 -5.75 10.17 34.43
N ILE A 140 -4.99 11.24 34.23
CA ILE A 140 -5.27 12.28 33.24
C ILE A 140 -4.81 11.87 31.83
N PRO A 141 -5.46 12.35 30.76
CA PRO A 141 -4.99 12.14 29.39
C PRO A 141 -3.55 12.60 29.15
N VAL A 142 -2.83 11.85 28.32
CA VAL A 142 -1.46 12.18 27.89
C VAL A 142 -1.35 11.98 26.39
N ALA A 143 -1.06 13.05 25.66
CA ALA A 143 -0.78 13.04 24.24
C ALA A 143 0.63 13.56 23.96
N MET A 144 1.17 13.27 22.78
CA MET A 144 2.47 13.73 22.32
C MET A 144 2.39 14.21 20.89
N ILE A 145 3.06 15.33 20.59
CA ILE A 145 3.24 15.86 19.24
C ILE A 145 4.71 15.93 18.86
N SER A 146 4.96 16.13 17.57
CA SER A 146 6.28 16.24 16.96
C SER A 146 7.09 17.42 17.53
N GLN A 147 8.42 17.38 17.38
CA GLN A 147 9.28 18.51 17.76
C GLN A 147 8.95 19.77 16.96
N THR A 148 8.77 19.65 15.65
CA THR A 148 8.42 20.75 14.75
C THR A 148 7.07 21.37 15.12
N ASN A 149 6.06 20.55 15.37
CA ASN A 149 4.74 21.00 15.81
C ASN A 149 4.80 21.69 17.18
N GLY A 150 5.55 21.12 18.12
CA GLY A 150 5.78 21.72 19.42
C GLY A 150 6.48 23.09 19.34
N ALA A 151 7.42 23.27 18.43
CA ALA A 151 8.08 24.57 18.22
C ALA A 151 7.11 25.65 17.70
N GLN A 152 6.15 25.28 16.83
CA GLN A 152 5.11 26.21 16.36
C GLN A 152 4.22 26.68 17.51
N ILE A 153 3.73 25.74 18.33
CA ILE A 153 2.89 26.05 19.51
C ILE A 153 3.70 26.88 20.51
N ARG A 154 4.95 26.49 20.80
CA ARG A 154 5.80 27.16 21.78
C ARG A 154 6.01 28.64 21.46
N ALA A 155 6.26 28.96 20.20
CA ALA A 155 6.48 30.33 19.74
C ALA A 155 5.29 31.26 20.00
N VAL A 156 4.07 30.72 19.96
CA VAL A 156 2.83 31.47 20.24
C VAL A 156 2.54 31.50 21.74
N LEU A 157 2.73 30.36 22.43
CA LEU A 157 2.46 30.17 23.85
C LEU A 157 3.21 31.18 24.75
N ASP A 158 4.37 31.68 24.32
CA ASP A 158 5.13 32.72 25.01
C ASP A 158 4.50 34.12 24.98
N ASN A 159 3.62 34.35 24.02
CA ASN A 159 3.12 35.69 23.69
C ASN A 159 1.62 35.84 23.95
N GLU A 160 0.84 34.77 23.80
CA GLU A 160 -0.60 34.78 23.99
C GLU A 160 -1.15 33.40 24.42
N PRO A 161 -2.36 33.35 25.02
CA PRO A 161 -2.99 32.10 25.39
C PRO A 161 -3.29 31.22 24.17
N VAL A 162 -2.97 29.93 24.28
CA VAL A 162 -3.30 28.92 23.28
C VAL A 162 -4.32 27.96 23.89
N THR A 163 -5.42 27.69 23.20
CA THR A 163 -6.42 26.70 23.64
C THR A 163 -6.39 25.51 22.69
N ALA A 164 -6.38 24.30 23.24
CA ALA A 164 -6.34 23.08 22.47
C ALA A 164 -7.39 22.07 22.96
N PHE A 165 -7.75 21.16 22.04
CA PHE A 165 -8.55 19.97 22.25
C PHE A 165 -7.64 18.73 22.17
N ILE A 166 -7.80 17.80 23.12
CA ILE A 166 -7.14 16.50 23.15
C ILE A 166 -8.20 15.43 23.42
N GLY A 167 -8.46 14.55 22.46
CA GLY A 167 -9.39 13.43 22.62
C GLY A 167 -10.09 13.02 21.33
N ASN A 168 -11.14 12.20 21.45
CA ASN A 168 -11.92 11.75 20.30
C ASN A 168 -12.74 12.90 19.69
N ASN A 169 -12.58 13.16 18.38
CA ASN A 169 -13.27 14.24 17.65
C ASN A 169 -14.78 14.01 17.41
N PHE A 170 -15.31 12.82 17.68
CA PHE A 170 -16.74 12.52 17.52
C PHE A 170 -17.60 13.28 18.53
N GLY A 171 -18.47 14.13 18.02
CA GLY A 171 -19.34 15.04 18.77
C GLY A 171 -18.58 16.20 19.44
N ALA A 172 -17.27 16.34 19.21
CA ALA A 172 -16.43 17.35 19.87
C ALA A 172 -16.70 18.76 19.33
N PHE A 173 -16.97 18.85 18.02
CA PHE A 173 -17.21 20.12 17.33
C PHE A 173 -18.67 20.22 16.87
N PRO A 174 -19.24 21.43 16.73
CA PRO A 174 -20.56 21.62 16.13
C PRO A 174 -20.65 21.05 14.72
N ASN A 175 -19.71 21.39 13.84
CA ASN A 175 -19.64 20.94 12.45
C ASN A 175 -18.36 20.14 12.24
N ASN A 176 -18.55 18.86 11.90
CA ASN A 176 -17.47 17.95 11.60
C ASN A 176 -18.06 16.86 10.69
N LEU A 177 -17.99 17.09 9.38
CA LEU A 177 -18.16 16.06 8.39
C LEU A 177 -16.90 15.21 8.37
N SER A 178 -17.08 13.91 8.18
CA SER A 178 -15.97 12.99 8.18
C SER A 178 -16.14 11.97 7.07
N VAL A 179 -15.02 11.64 6.44
CA VAL A 179 -14.86 10.56 5.48
C VAL A 179 -13.57 9.81 5.75
N ASP A 180 -13.58 8.51 5.51
CA ASP A 180 -12.43 7.63 5.64
C ASP A 180 -12.23 6.79 4.36
N GLY A 181 -11.09 6.10 4.24
CA GLY A 181 -10.77 5.26 3.07
C GLY A 181 -11.77 4.15 2.80
N PHE A 182 -12.55 3.75 3.82
CA PHE A 182 -13.61 2.75 3.74
C PHE A 182 -14.95 3.27 3.22
N ASP A 183 -15.09 4.58 3.00
CA ASP A 183 -16.38 5.19 2.68
C ASP A 183 -16.68 5.28 1.19
N PHE A 184 -15.68 5.07 0.33
CA PHE A 184 -15.79 5.39 -1.09
C PHE A 184 -15.94 4.18 -1.99
N LEU A 185 -16.64 4.39 -3.10
CA LEU A 185 -16.45 3.56 -4.28
C LEU A 185 -15.05 3.82 -4.84
N VAL A 186 -14.29 2.74 -4.95
CA VAL A 186 -12.96 2.73 -5.58
C VAL A 186 -13.07 2.19 -7.01
N PRO A 187 -12.08 2.44 -7.88
CA PRO A 187 -12.00 1.80 -9.19
C PRO A 187 -12.00 0.27 -9.08
N ALA A 188 -12.36 -0.44 -10.15
CA ALA A 188 -12.44 -1.90 -10.13
C ALA A 188 -11.09 -2.59 -9.80
N ALA A 189 -9.97 -1.88 -9.93
CA ALA A 189 -8.65 -2.24 -9.42
C ALA A 189 -7.81 -0.94 -9.31
N ALA A 190 -6.90 -0.87 -8.34
CA ALA A 190 -5.96 0.25 -8.20
C ALA A 190 -4.91 0.28 -9.32
N ALA A 191 -4.55 -0.87 -9.88
CA ALA A 191 -3.80 -0.97 -11.12
C ALA A 191 -4.45 -1.94 -12.10
N LEU A 192 -4.60 -1.51 -13.36
CA LEU A 192 -5.22 -2.30 -14.42
C LEU A 192 -4.32 -2.37 -15.66
N PRO A 193 -4.23 -3.53 -16.35
CA PRO A 193 -3.57 -3.59 -17.64
C PRO A 193 -4.28 -2.67 -18.65
N ARG A 194 -3.53 -1.74 -19.27
CA ARG A 194 -4.06 -0.73 -20.20
C ARG A 194 -4.86 -1.35 -21.35
N ALA A 195 -4.48 -2.55 -21.78
CA ALA A 195 -5.13 -3.27 -22.88
C ALA A 195 -6.60 -3.64 -22.59
N LEU A 196 -7.02 -3.60 -21.31
CA LEU A 196 -8.40 -3.83 -20.88
C LEU A 196 -9.25 -2.55 -20.88
N ALA A 197 -8.62 -1.38 -21.04
CA ALA A 197 -9.27 -0.07 -21.01
C ALA A 197 -8.84 0.80 -22.22
N ALA A 198 -8.55 0.14 -23.36
CA ALA A 198 -7.99 0.78 -24.54
C ALA A 198 -9.04 1.31 -25.53
N ASN A 199 -10.31 0.90 -25.39
CA ASN A 199 -11.39 1.33 -26.26
C ASN A 199 -12.59 1.91 -25.48
N PRO A 200 -13.42 2.77 -26.13
CA PRO A 200 -14.56 3.39 -25.48
C PRO A 200 -15.55 2.37 -24.90
N GLY A 201 -15.92 2.57 -23.63
CA GLY A 201 -16.91 1.74 -22.93
C GLY A 201 -16.38 0.41 -22.39
N GLU A 202 -15.07 0.14 -22.49
CA GLU A 202 -14.47 -1.05 -21.86
C GLU A 202 -14.23 -0.89 -20.36
N PHE A 203 -14.06 0.35 -19.90
CA PHE A 203 -13.84 0.67 -18.50
C PHE A 203 -14.51 2.00 -18.14
N PHE A 204 -15.15 2.02 -16.97
CA PHE A 204 -15.73 3.20 -16.35
C PHE A 204 -15.40 3.19 -14.85
N VAL A 205 -15.36 4.36 -14.25
CA VAL A 205 -15.17 4.51 -12.81
C VAL A 205 -16.50 4.97 -12.22
N SER A 206 -17.08 4.12 -11.37
CA SER A 206 -18.24 4.51 -10.56
C SER A 206 -17.77 5.27 -9.33
N LEU A 207 -18.41 6.40 -9.07
CA LEU A 207 -17.99 7.38 -8.08
C LEU A 207 -19.12 7.62 -7.06
N GLY A 208 -18.73 7.78 -5.80
CA GLY A 208 -19.66 8.00 -4.71
C GLY A 208 -19.10 7.47 -3.40
N GLY A 209 -19.74 7.80 -2.31
CA GLY A 209 -19.29 7.35 -0.99
C GLY A 209 -20.19 7.80 0.13
N PHE A 210 -19.92 7.29 1.32
CA PHE A 210 -20.55 7.74 2.55
C PHE A 210 -19.91 9.04 3.02
N VAL A 211 -20.75 9.94 3.52
CA VAL A 211 -20.32 11.09 4.31
C VAL A 211 -20.97 10.96 5.68
N HIS A 212 -20.18 11.10 6.74
CA HIS A 212 -20.63 11.02 8.13
C HIS A 212 -20.74 12.41 8.73
N ASN A 213 -21.67 12.61 9.66
CA ASN A 213 -21.67 13.78 10.54
C ASN A 213 -21.15 13.38 11.91
N PHE A 214 -19.85 13.59 12.13
CA PHE A 214 -19.20 13.47 13.43
C PHE A 214 -19.37 14.73 14.28
N GLY A 215 -20.04 15.77 13.79
CA GLY A 215 -20.38 16.96 14.55
C GLY A 215 -21.48 16.71 15.58
N SER A 216 -21.64 17.68 16.48
CA SER A 216 -22.72 17.71 17.48
C SER A 216 -23.96 18.47 17.02
N ALA A 217 -23.90 19.15 15.86
CA ALA A 217 -25.01 19.88 15.25
C ALA A 217 -25.48 19.24 13.94
N ASP A 218 -26.76 19.46 13.61
CA ASP A 218 -27.33 19.06 12.32
C ASP A 218 -26.65 19.82 11.16
N GLN A 219 -26.22 19.08 10.14
CA GLN A 219 -25.64 19.66 8.92
C GLN A 219 -26.73 19.87 7.88
N GLY A 220 -27.04 21.13 7.55
CA GLY A 220 -28.18 21.48 6.70
C GLY A 220 -28.07 20.99 5.25
N THR A 221 -26.93 21.20 4.61
CA THR A 221 -26.60 20.68 3.27
C THR A 221 -25.25 20.00 3.35
N VAL A 222 -25.20 18.75 2.92
CA VAL A 222 -23.96 17.96 2.83
C VAL A 222 -23.70 17.64 1.38
N ARG A 223 -22.45 17.73 0.95
CA ARG A 223 -22.03 17.44 -0.42
C ARG A 223 -20.86 16.49 -0.41
N LEU A 224 -20.83 15.64 -1.43
CA LEU A 224 -19.65 14.89 -1.81
C LEU A 224 -19.18 15.41 -3.17
N ARG A 225 -17.93 15.84 -3.25
CA ARG A 225 -17.23 16.15 -4.49
C ARG A 225 -16.28 15.02 -4.84
N ALA A 226 -16.17 14.68 -6.11
CA ALA A 226 -15.04 13.92 -6.63
C ALA A 226 -14.34 14.72 -7.73
N VAL A 227 -13.03 14.88 -7.57
CA VAL A 227 -12.14 15.45 -8.59
C VAL A 227 -11.25 14.32 -9.07
N VAL A 228 -11.22 14.07 -10.39
CA VAL A 228 -10.27 13.12 -10.98
C VAL A 228 -9.26 13.89 -11.81
N SER A 229 -7.99 13.67 -11.51
CA SER A 229 -6.88 14.21 -12.29
C SER A 229 -6.11 13.09 -12.98
N GLN A 230 -5.63 13.35 -14.20
CA GLN A 230 -4.69 12.51 -14.92
C GLN A 230 -3.34 13.24 -14.98
N GLU A 231 -2.29 12.67 -14.39
CA GLU A 231 -0.94 13.28 -14.36
C GLU A 231 -1.01 14.76 -13.89
N GLY A 232 -1.82 15.04 -12.87
CA GLY A 232 -2.04 16.37 -12.28
C GLY A 232 -2.99 17.30 -13.08
N THR A 233 -3.56 16.85 -14.20
CA THR A 233 -4.54 17.62 -14.98
C THR A 233 -5.96 17.16 -14.64
N GLU A 234 -6.80 18.07 -14.13
CA GLU A 234 -8.22 17.79 -13.86
C GLU A 234 -8.97 17.40 -15.14
N ILE A 235 -9.64 16.24 -15.12
CA ILE A 235 -10.47 15.73 -16.22
C ILE A 235 -11.93 15.51 -15.81
N TYR A 236 -12.21 15.54 -14.52
CA TYR A 236 -13.53 15.34 -13.94
C TYR A 236 -13.65 16.11 -12.63
N ASN A 237 -14.79 16.76 -12.43
CA ASN A 237 -15.10 17.50 -11.21
C ASN A 237 -16.62 17.59 -11.06
N GLU A 238 -17.19 16.66 -10.32
CA GLU A 238 -18.62 16.60 -10.07
C GLU A 238 -18.90 16.64 -8.58
N VAL A 239 -20.06 17.18 -8.24
CA VAL A 239 -20.54 17.30 -6.87
C VAL A 239 -22.01 16.92 -6.81
N ALA A 240 -22.38 16.17 -5.78
CA ALA A 240 -23.76 15.85 -5.46
C ALA A 240 -24.05 16.28 -4.03
N GLU A 241 -25.29 16.67 -3.78
CA GLU A 241 -25.72 17.19 -2.49
C GLU A 241 -26.93 16.43 -1.96
N VAL A 242 -27.01 16.36 -0.64
CA VAL A 242 -28.15 15.81 0.10
C VAL A 242 -28.56 16.79 1.18
N SER A 243 -29.87 16.83 1.45
CA SER A 243 -30.44 17.70 2.47
C SER A 243 -30.39 17.03 3.83
N SER A 244 -29.81 17.72 4.80
CA SER A 244 -29.76 17.36 6.21
C SER A 244 -28.99 16.08 6.51
N LEU A 245 -28.03 16.16 7.44
CA LEU A 245 -27.41 15.00 8.07
C LEU A 245 -27.35 15.24 9.58
N ALA A 246 -28.04 14.40 10.35
CA ALA A 246 -28.09 14.54 11.81
C ALA A 246 -26.76 14.07 12.44
N PRO A 247 -26.41 14.56 13.65
CA PRO A 247 -25.25 14.08 14.40
C PRO A 247 -25.24 12.56 14.54
N GLY A 248 -24.11 11.93 14.21
CA GLY A 248 -23.90 10.49 14.29
C GLY A 248 -24.50 9.67 13.15
N ASP A 249 -25.21 10.30 12.20
CA ASP A 249 -25.72 9.64 11.00
C ASP A 249 -24.71 9.70 9.84
N SER A 250 -24.94 8.83 8.85
CA SER A 250 -24.21 8.81 7.58
C SER A 250 -25.14 8.70 6.39
N VAL A 251 -24.66 9.12 5.22
CA VAL A 251 -25.43 9.09 3.98
C VAL A 251 -24.54 8.74 2.80
N PHE A 252 -24.96 7.78 1.98
CA PHE A 252 -24.31 7.48 0.71
C PHE A 252 -24.72 8.49 -0.36
N ILE A 253 -23.75 9.15 -0.98
CA ILE A 253 -23.94 10.11 -2.06
C ILE A 253 -23.32 9.52 -3.34
N SER A 254 -24.15 9.23 -4.33
CA SER A 254 -23.72 8.75 -5.65
C SER A 254 -23.41 9.93 -6.57
N LEU A 255 -22.32 9.82 -7.33
CA LEU A 255 -21.90 10.76 -8.34
C LEU A 255 -22.06 10.13 -9.74
N PRO A 256 -22.10 10.94 -10.81
CA PRO A 256 -22.04 10.42 -12.17
C PRO A 256 -20.83 9.50 -12.40
N ASP A 257 -20.97 8.48 -13.24
CA ASP A 257 -19.82 7.65 -13.63
C ASP A 257 -18.84 8.47 -14.50
N LEU A 258 -17.54 8.29 -14.28
CA LEU A 258 -16.50 8.80 -15.18
C LEU A 258 -16.21 7.75 -16.26
N ASN A 259 -16.27 8.18 -17.51
CA ASN A 259 -15.93 7.36 -18.67
C ASN A 259 -14.98 8.13 -19.61
N GLN A 260 -14.07 7.41 -20.25
CA GLN A 260 -13.13 7.93 -21.24
C GLN A 260 -13.07 6.99 -22.44
N ASP A 261 -12.59 7.51 -23.57
CA ASP A 261 -12.36 6.70 -24.77
C ASP A 261 -11.19 5.72 -24.60
N MET A 262 -10.20 6.11 -23.80
CA MET A 262 -8.97 5.36 -23.51
C MET A 262 -8.48 5.76 -22.12
N TRP A 263 -7.98 4.78 -21.38
CA TRP A 263 -7.30 5.00 -20.11
C TRP A 263 -5.83 4.61 -20.23
N ASP A 264 -4.94 5.49 -19.76
CA ASP A 264 -3.48 5.31 -19.77
C ASP A 264 -2.82 6.20 -18.70
N GLY A 265 -1.70 5.75 -18.16
CA GLY A 265 -0.94 6.49 -17.15
C GLY A 265 -1.59 6.51 -15.76
N THR A 266 -1.28 7.54 -14.99
CA THR A 266 -1.67 7.66 -13.57
C THR A 266 -2.82 8.65 -13.39
N TYR A 267 -3.74 8.26 -12.51
CA TYR A 267 -4.90 9.03 -12.11
C TYR A 267 -4.98 9.12 -10.59
N GLU A 268 -5.55 10.20 -10.11
CA GLU A 268 -5.88 10.40 -8.70
C GLU A 268 -7.34 10.82 -8.59
N ILE A 269 -8.09 10.13 -7.74
CA ILE A 269 -9.48 10.46 -7.40
C ILE A 269 -9.47 11.07 -6.01
N THR A 270 -9.70 12.36 -5.90
CA THR A 270 -9.85 13.05 -4.62
C THR A 270 -11.33 13.23 -4.32
N TYR A 271 -11.79 12.57 -3.26
CA TYR A 271 -13.10 12.80 -2.68
C TYR A 271 -13.02 13.90 -1.61
N SER A 272 -14.06 14.72 -1.51
CA SER A 272 -14.15 15.76 -0.48
C SER A 272 -15.58 15.89 0.04
N ALA A 273 -15.74 15.81 1.35
CA ALA A 273 -16.96 16.18 2.05
C ALA A 273 -17.02 17.70 2.21
N GLU A 274 -18.16 18.30 1.86
CA GLU A 274 -18.36 19.75 1.93
C GLU A 274 -19.71 20.07 2.58
N SER A 275 -19.79 21.20 3.27
CA SER A 275 -21.03 21.72 3.84
C SER A 275 -21.19 23.23 3.56
N ASP A 276 -22.35 23.81 3.90
CA ASP A 276 -22.55 25.27 3.82
C ASP A 276 -21.89 26.03 4.98
N VAL A 277 -21.50 25.32 6.04
CA VAL A 277 -20.83 25.83 7.24
C VAL A 277 -19.37 25.38 7.22
N GLU A 278 -18.47 26.21 7.74
CA GLU A 278 -17.08 25.83 7.90
C GLU A 278 -16.97 24.64 8.84
N ASP A 279 -16.23 23.64 8.39
CA ASP A 279 -15.92 22.47 9.19
C ASP A 279 -14.79 22.77 10.16
N GLU A 280 -15.00 22.48 11.44
CA GLU A 280 -14.01 22.78 12.48
C GLU A 280 -12.86 21.76 12.52
N PHE A 281 -12.98 20.62 11.83
CA PHE A 281 -11.93 19.61 11.74
C PHE A 281 -11.75 19.16 10.28
N THR A 282 -10.80 19.77 9.56
CA THR A 282 -10.68 19.57 8.11
C THR A 282 -9.87 18.35 7.67
N ASP A 283 -9.16 17.70 8.59
CA ASP A 283 -8.19 16.65 8.27
C ASP A 283 -8.84 15.35 7.77
N ASP A 284 -10.12 15.12 8.10
CA ASP A 284 -10.90 13.95 7.67
C ASP A 284 -11.98 14.33 6.64
N ASN A 285 -11.89 15.50 6.01
CA ASN A 285 -12.82 15.91 4.97
C ASN A 285 -12.44 15.43 3.59
N THR A 286 -11.23 14.90 3.39
CA THR A 286 -10.74 14.52 2.06
C THR A 286 -10.01 13.21 2.08
N TYR A 287 -10.18 12.42 1.02
CA TYR A 287 -9.43 11.20 0.80
C TYR A 287 -9.05 11.07 -0.67
N THR A 288 -7.85 10.56 -0.96
CA THR A 288 -7.35 10.42 -2.34
C THR A 288 -7.00 8.98 -2.64
N ILE A 289 -7.56 8.46 -3.74
CA ILE A 289 -7.35 7.10 -4.22
C ILE A 289 -6.55 7.15 -5.53
N PRO A 290 -5.37 6.51 -5.59
CA PRO A 290 -4.61 6.40 -6.83
C PRO A 290 -5.18 5.30 -7.74
N MET A 291 -5.02 5.51 -9.04
CA MET A 291 -5.33 4.50 -10.06
C MET A 291 -4.28 4.56 -11.18
N HIS A 292 -3.79 3.40 -11.61
CA HIS A 292 -2.73 3.33 -12.61
C HIS A 292 -3.05 2.33 -13.73
N PHE A 293 -2.84 2.74 -14.99
CA PHE A 293 -3.01 1.89 -16.16
C PHE A 293 -1.65 1.54 -16.76
N SER A 294 -1.29 0.26 -16.73
CA SER A 294 0.02 -0.21 -17.20
C SER A 294 0.00 -1.65 -17.71
N GLU A 295 0.99 -2.47 -17.35
CA GLU A 295 1.09 -3.89 -17.70
C GLU A 295 0.81 -4.79 -16.50
N VAL A 296 0.34 -4.24 -15.37
CA VAL A 296 0.02 -5.03 -14.17
C VAL A 296 -1.43 -4.91 -13.75
N LEU A 297 -1.95 -5.96 -13.11
CA LEU A 297 -3.21 -5.92 -12.37
C LEU A 297 -2.91 -5.99 -10.87
N SER A 298 -3.41 -5.04 -10.08
CA SER A 298 -3.29 -5.05 -8.62
C SER A 298 -4.49 -4.38 -7.99
N TYR A 299 -4.97 -4.93 -6.87
CA TYR A 299 -5.98 -4.26 -6.04
C TYR A 299 -5.34 -3.28 -5.04
N ALA A 300 -4.07 -3.47 -4.70
CA ALA A 300 -3.27 -2.48 -3.99
C ALA A 300 -2.69 -1.45 -4.97
N PRO A 301 -2.49 -0.18 -4.56
CA PRO A 301 -1.74 0.80 -5.34
C PRO A 301 -0.37 0.27 -5.78
N VAL A 302 0.09 0.72 -6.94
CA VAL A 302 1.43 0.39 -7.47
C VAL A 302 2.23 1.67 -7.65
N ASP A 303 3.55 1.57 -7.52
CA ASP A 303 4.47 2.64 -7.90
C ASP A 303 4.44 2.80 -9.44
N PRO A 304 4.01 3.96 -9.98
CA PRO A 304 3.93 4.18 -11.43
C PRO A 304 5.25 4.04 -12.18
N ALA A 305 6.40 4.20 -11.50
CA ALA A 305 7.72 4.08 -12.13
C ALA A 305 8.17 2.62 -12.27
N THR A 306 7.75 1.75 -11.35
CA THR A 306 8.24 0.37 -11.26
C THR A 306 7.17 -0.69 -11.49
N ASN A 307 5.89 -0.31 -11.45
CA ASN A 307 4.72 -1.19 -11.43
C ASN A 307 4.68 -2.17 -10.25
N MET A 308 5.49 -1.92 -9.21
CA MET A 308 5.51 -2.77 -8.02
C MET A 308 4.40 -2.35 -7.06
N PRO A 309 3.71 -3.30 -6.40
CA PRO A 309 2.70 -2.97 -5.41
C PRO A 309 3.33 -2.23 -4.22
N ILE A 310 2.65 -1.19 -3.75
CA ILE A 310 3.04 -0.40 -2.59
C ILE A 310 2.66 -1.19 -1.34
N THR A 311 3.59 -1.27 -0.39
CA THR A 311 3.41 -1.98 0.89
C THR A 311 3.27 -0.98 2.03
N GLN A 312 2.35 -1.24 2.97
CA GLN A 312 2.17 -0.42 4.16
C GLN A 312 2.34 -1.24 5.43
N ILE A 313 1.57 -2.32 5.55
CA ILE A 313 1.64 -3.23 6.68
C ILE A 313 2.01 -4.65 6.20
N SER A 314 2.10 -5.58 7.15
CA SER A 314 2.29 -7.00 6.83
C SER A 314 1.40 -7.86 7.74
N VAL A 315 0.80 -8.90 7.16
CA VAL A 315 -0.27 -9.68 7.77
C VAL A 315 0.09 -11.15 7.84
N VAL A 316 -0.44 -11.81 8.86
CA VAL A 316 -0.41 -13.27 9.05
C VAL A 316 -1.66 -13.65 9.85
N PRO A 317 -2.22 -14.87 9.66
CA PRO A 317 -3.30 -15.35 10.51
C PRO A 317 -2.93 -15.31 12.00
N ALA A 318 -3.89 -14.96 12.85
CA ALA A 318 -3.69 -14.93 14.30
C ALA A 318 -3.35 -16.32 14.86
N GLU A 319 -3.96 -17.37 14.30
CA GLU A 319 -3.58 -18.76 14.49
C GLU A 319 -3.08 -19.28 13.14
N PHE A 320 -1.83 -19.73 13.07
CA PHE A 320 -1.24 -20.24 11.83
C PHE A 320 -1.48 -21.75 11.73
N GLU A 321 -2.54 -22.16 11.02
CA GLU A 321 -2.97 -23.56 10.92
C GLU A 321 -2.26 -24.36 9.81
N GLY A 322 -1.51 -23.68 8.93
CA GLY A 322 -0.70 -24.33 7.91
C GLY A 322 -0.19 -23.33 6.88
N PRO A 323 0.03 -23.74 5.61
CA PRO A 323 0.45 -22.81 4.57
C PRO A 323 -0.53 -21.63 4.48
N PHE A 324 0.00 -20.42 4.61
CA PHE A 324 -0.79 -19.20 4.53
C PHE A 324 -0.69 -18.62 3.12
N ARG A 325 -1.85 -18.30 2.55
CA ARG A 325 -1.96 -17.83 1.17
C ARG A 325 -2.81 -16.56 1.11
N THR A 326 -2.36 -15.61 0.32
CA THR A 326 -3.13 -14.42 -0.07
C THR A 326 -3.29 -14.41 -1.57
N CYS A 327 -4.49 -14.15 -2.07
CA CYS A 327 -4.78 -14.17 -3.49
C CYS A 327 -5.52 -12.92 -3.94
N ILE A 328 -5.33 -12.57 -5.21
CA ILE A 328 -6.13 -11.59 -5.93
C ILE A 328 -6.82 -12.25 -7.13
N SER A 329 -8.05 -11.83 -7.41
CA SER A 329 -8.86 -12.34 -8.50
C SER A 329 -8.69 -11.48 -9.76
N MET A 330 -8.96 -12.07 -10.92
CA MET A 330 -8.98 -11.34 -12.19
C MET A 330 -10.12 -11.86 -13.05
N SER A 331 -11.03 -10.98 -13.45
CA SER A 331 -12.05 -11.27 -14.45
C SER A 331 -12.32 -10.04 -15.31
N ASN A 332 -12.37 -10.22 -16.63
CA ASN A 332 -12.75 -9.17 -17.55
C ASN A 332 -13.27 -9.78 -18.88
N PRO A 333 -14.27 -9.18 -19.55
CA PRO A 333 -14.74 -9.64 -20.85
C PRO A 333 -13.66 -9.69 -21.96
N ASN A 334 -12.56 -8.95 -21.81
CA ASN A 334 -11.49 -8.78 -22.80
C ASN A 334 -10.14 -9.41 -22.39
N LEU A 335 -10.12 -10.31 -21.40
CA LEU A 335 -8.86 -10.91 -20.92
C LEU A 335 -8.04 -11.63 -22.00
N GLY A 336 -8.66 -12.12 -23.08
CA GLY A 336 -7.97 -12.79 -24.20
C GLY A 336 -6.98 -11.93 -24.99
N ARG A 337 -6.87 -10.64 -24.66
CA ARG A 337 -5.79 -9.76 -25.14
C ARG A 337 -4.48 -9.92 -24.36
N LEU A 338 -4.52 -10.57 -23.21
CA LEU A 338 -3.43 -10.63 -22.26
C LEU A 338 -2.94 -12.05 -22.03
N SER A 339 -1.65 -12.16 -21.76
CA SER A 339 -1.06 -13.29 -21.08
C SER A 339 -0.40 -12.85 -19.79
N VAL A 340 -0.36 -13.75 -18.81
CA VAL A 340 0.28 -13.51 -17.51
C VAL A 340 1.67 -14.10 -17.49
N THR A 341 2.67 -13.31 -17.13
CA THR A 341 4.09 -13.72 -17.12
C THR A 341 4.60 -14.10 -15.74
N GLY A 342 3.95 -13.64 -14.67
CA GLY A 342 4.36 -13.87 -13.30
C GLY A 342 3.65 -12.96 -12.33
N MET A 343 4.15 -12.90 -11.09
CA MET A 343 3.57 -12.09 -10.02
C MET A 343 4.65 -11.32 -9.26
N TYR A 344 4.34 -10.09 -8.87
CA TYR A 344 5.08 -9.31 -7.91
C TYR A 344 4.50 -9.51 -6.51
N PHE A 345 5.37 -9.62 -5.52
CA PHE A 345 4.99 -9.83 -4.13
C PHE A 345 6.07 -9.27 -3.19
N ALA A 346 5.65 -8.80 -2.02
CA ALA A 346 6.54 -8.42 -0.94
C ALA A 346 6.17 -9.12 0.37
N GLY A 347 7.16 -9.33 1.22
CA GLY A 347 6.98 -9.94 2.53
C GLY A 347 7.93 -9.36 3.56
N ARG A 348 7.60 -9.57 4.84
CA ARG A 348 8.40 -9.14 5.99
C ARG A 348 8.38 -10.19 7.08
N THR A 349 9.31 -10.09 8.02
CA THR A 349 9.28 -10.84 9.27
C THR A 349 8.88 -9.94 10.44
N PRO A 350 8.36 -10.49 11.56
CA PRO A 350 8.09 -9.72 12.77
C PRO A 350 9.33 -8.95 13.24
N THR A 351 9.20 -7.64 13.45
CA THR A 351 10.20 -6.78 14.11
C THR A 351 9.83 -6.49 15.57
N ASP A 352 8.64 -6.92 15.99
CA ASP A 352 7.97 -6.63 17.25
C ASP A 352 8.06 -7.77 18.28
N GLN A 353 8.65 -8.90 17.91
CA GLN A 353 8.79 -10.08 18.76
C GLN A 353 10.14 -10.08 19.47
N ALA A 354 10.16 -10.51 20.74
CA ALA A 354 11.39 -10.59 21.52
C ALA A 354 12.29 -11.73 21.04
N GLU A 355 13.60 -11.46 20.98
CA GLU A 355 14.66 -12.44 20.68
C GLU A 355 14.52 -13.75 21.50
N PRO A 356 14.86 -14.94 20.94
CA PRO A 356 15.74 -15.16 19.79
C PRO A 356 15.01 -15.58 18.49
N LEU A 357 14.36 -14.65 17.81
CA LEU A 357 13.64 -14.91 16.55
C LEU A 357 14.51 -14.51 15.35
N ASP A 358 14.72 -15.42 14.40
CA ASP A 358 15.35 -15.04 13.14
C ASP A 358 14.41 -14.12 12.34
N SER A 359 14.84 -12.88 12.16
CA SER A 359 14.15 -11.83 11.42
C SER A 359 14.71 -11.63 10.01
N ALA A 360 15.64 -12.46 9.54
CA ALA A 360 16.10 -12.39 8.16
C ALA A 360 15.13 -13.13 7.23
N LEU A 361 14.92 -12.61 6.02
CA LEU A 361 14.21 -13.31 4.93
C LEU A 361 15.10 -14.33 4.21
N THR A 362 16.42 -14.20 4.29
CA THR A 362 17.39 -15.06 3.59
C THR A 362 17.11 -16.55 3.80
N GLY A 363 16.98 -17.30 2.70
CA GLY A 363 16.74 -18.75 2.69
C GLY A 363 15.27 -19.16 2.78
N ARG A 364 14.34 -18.22 3.00
CA ARG A 364 12.90 -18.51 3.05
C ARG A 364 12.33 -18.69 1.66
N LEU A 365 11.39 -19.62 1.54
CA LEU A 365 10.70 -19.97 0.30
C LEU A 365 9.31 -19.33 0.26
N VAL A 366 9.00 -18.71 -0.87
CA VAL A 366 7.65 -18.27 -1.22
C VAL A 366 7.25 -18.92 -2.54
N ALA A 367 6.01 -19.39 -2.62
CA ALA A 367 5.45 -19.98 -3.84
C ALA A 367 4.34 -19.08 -4.40
N THR A 368 4.20 -19.07 -5.73
CA THR A 368 3.07 -18.42 -6.41
C THR A 368 2.28 -19.44 -7.22
N TYR A 369 0.98 -19.19 -7.37
CA TYR A 369 0.08 -20.06 -8.09
C TYR A 369 -0.89 -19.25 -8.94
N ALA A 370 -1.08 -19.69 -10.19
CA ALA A 370 -2.14 -19.22 -11.05
C ALA A 370 -3.20 -20.32 -11.21
N TYR A 371 -4.46 -19.97 -10.96
CA TYR A 371 -5.59 -20.88 -11.09
C TYR A 371 -6.63 -20.34 -12.08
N LEU A 372 -7.24 -21.24 -12.84
CA LEU A 372 -8.57 -21.01 -13.39
C LEU A 372 -9.59 -21.25 -12.27
N TRP A 373 -10.46 -20.27 -12.02
CA TRP A 373 -11.47 -20.33 -10.96
C TRP A 373 -12.87 -20.52 -11.56
N THR A 374 -13.49 -21.66 -11.27
CA THR A 374 -14.71 -22.15 -11.90
C THR A 374 -15.92 -22.23 -10.98
N ASP A 375 -15.78 -21.88 -9.70
CA ASP A 375 -16.92 -21.79 -8.79
C ASP A 375 -17.94 -20.75 -9.28
N VAL A 376 -19.21 -20.96 -8.92
CA VAL A 376 -20.26 -19.98 -9.19
C VAL A 376 -20.12 -18.82 -8.20
N ILE A 377 -19.97 -17.61 -8.74
CA ILE A 377 -19.91 -16.39 -7.93
C ILE A 377 -21.32 -15.90 -7.64
N ALA A 378 -21.67 -15.87 -6.36
CA ALA A 378 -22.98 -15.43 -5.89
C ALA A 378 -22.97 -13.97 -5.41
N ASN A 379 -21.82 -13.48 -4.94
CA ASN A 379 -21.57 -12.13 -4.44
C ASN A 379 -20.05 -11.86 -4.34
N ALA A 380 -19.67 -10.63 -4.01
CA ALA A 380 -18.27 -10.20 -3.87
C ALA A 380 -17.49 -10.89 -2.75
N TYR A 381 -18.16 -11.63 -1.87
CA TYR A 381 -17.55 -12.38 -0.77
C TYR A 381 -17.47 -13.88 -1.05
N THR A 382 -17.69 -14.30 -2.30
CA THR A 382 -17.59 -15.70 -2.69
C THR A 382 -16.15 -16.18 -2.51
N ILE A 383 -15.97 -17.23 -1.71
CA ILE A 383 -14.67 -17.90 -1.51
C ILE A 383 -14.54 -19.10 -2.45
N PRO A 384 -13.31 -19.41 -2.93
CA PRO A 384 -13.08 -20.56 -3.78
C PRO A 384 -13.25 -21.88 -3.02
N THR A 385 -13.56 -22.94 -3.77
CA THR A 385 -13.41 -24.31 -3.29
C THR A 385 -12.20 -24.98 -3.95
N ASP A 386 -11.53 -25.89 -3.26
CA ASP A 386 -10.39 -26.62 -3.84
C ASP A 386 -10.79 -27.40 -5.12
N GLY A 387 -12.07 -27.79 -5.26
CA GLY A 387 -12.59 -28.43 -6.47
C GLY A 387 -12.93 -27.45 -7.61
N GLY A 388 -13.12 -26.17 -7.30
CA GLY A 388 -13.37 -25.10 -8.26
C GLY A 388 -12.11 -24.46 -8.82
N LEU A 389 -10.92 -24.81 -8.31
CA LEU A 389 -9.63 -24.29 -8.76
C LEU A 389 -8.88 -25.32 -9.60
N ALA A 390 -8.50 -24.93 -10.82
CA ALA A 390 -7.61 -25.71 -11.67
C ALA A 390 -6.28 -24.98 -11.84
N THR A 391 -5.18 -25.59 -11.39
CA THR A 391 -3.83 -24.99 -11.52
C THR A 391 -3.45 -24.86 -12.99
N LEU A 392 -3.04 -23.65 -13.38
CA LEU A 392 -2.50 -23.35 -14.70
C LEU A 392 -0.98 -23.41 -14.67
N ASP A 393 -0.38 -22.69 -13.72
CA ASP A 393 1.06 -22.74 -13.46
C ASP A 393 1.39 -22.36 -12.01
N ASN A 394 2.65 -22.55 -11.62
CA ASN A 394 3.20 -22.16 -10.33
C ASN A 394 4.63 -21.64 -10.48
N GLY A 395 5.03 -20.77 -9.57
CA GLY A 395 6.39 -20.25 -9.45
C GLY A 395 6.89 -20.39 -8.02
N SER A 396 8.20 -20.18 -7.83
CA SER A 396 8.80 -20.17 -6.50
C SER A 396 9.99 -19.23 -6.44
N TYR A 397 10.21 -18.62 -5.30
CA TYR A 397 11.34 -17.74 -5.03
C TYR A 397 11.94 -18.05 -3.66
N ILE A 398 13.27 -18.10 -3.61
CA ILE A 398 14.03 -18.23 -2.38
C ILE A 398 14.81 -16.93 -2.20
N TYR A 399 14.63 -16.26 -1.06
CA TYR A 399 15.34 -15.02 -0.77
C TYR A 399 16.85 -15.29 -0.63
N GLU A 400 17.67 -14.65 -1.47
CA GLU A 400 19.13 -14.73 -1.37
C GLU A 400 19.71 -13.68 -0.41
N GLU A 401 18.93 -12.63 -0.12
CA GLU A 401 19.25 -11.52 0.76
C GLU A 401 18.01 -11.06 1.53
N ASP A 402 18.22 -10.20 2.53
CA ASP A 402 17.17 -9.75 3.44
C ASP A 402 16.38 -8.55 2.87
N LEU A 403 15.41 -8.85 1.99
CA LEU A 403 14.61 -7.88 1.24
C LEU A 403 13.30 -7.50 1.98
N GLN A 404 13.43 -6.97 3.20
CA GLN A 404 12.27 -6.68 4.05
C GLN A 404 11.33 -5.66 3.41
N GLY A 405 10.16 -6.10 2.98
CA GLY A 405 9.14 -5.25 2.38
C GLY A 405 9.42 -4.82 0.94
N GLU A 406 10.50 -5.30 0.34
CA GLU A 406 10.78 -5.04 -1.07
C GLU A 406 10.04 -6.05 -1.94
N SER A 407 9.49 -5.57 -3.06
CA SER A 407 8.76 -6.41 -4.01
C SER A 407 9.73 -7.22 -4.88
N VAL A 408 9.50 -8.54 -4.94
CA VAL A 408 10.21 -9.47 -5.84
C VAL A 408 9.28 -9.96 -6.93
N PHE A 409 9.83 -10.29 -8.11
CA PHE A 409 9.08 -10.87 -9.22
C PHE A 409 9.31 -12.37 -9.31
N ILE A 410 8.22 -13.14 -9.39
CA ILE A 410 8.23 -14.61 -9.50
C ILE A 410 7.61 -14.98 -10.85
N PRO A 411 8.43 -15.38 -11.84
CA PRO A 411 7.94 -15.73 -13.17
C PRO A 411 7.20 -17.07 -13.15
N PHE A 412 6.21 -17.19 -14.04
CA PHE A 412 5.67 -18.49 -14.43
C PHE A 412 6.55 -19.15 -15.50
N SER A 413 6.41 -20.46 -15.67
CA SER A 413 7.25 -21.25 -16.58
C SER A 413 7.03 -20.86 -18.04
N GLU A 414 5.79 -20.54 -18.40
CA GLU A 414 5.40 -19.99 -19.69
C GLU A 414 4.32 -18.92 -19.50
N PRO A 415 4.21 -17.92 -20.41
CA PRO A 415 3.12 -16.95 -20.34
C PRO A 415 1.75 -17.63 -20.44
N ILE A 416 0.89 -17.40 -19.44
CA ILE A 416 -0.44 -17.99 -19.36
C ILE A 416 -1.41 -17.16 -20.20
N GLU A 417 -1.83 -17.67 -21.35
CA GLU A 417 -2.88 -17.03 -22.16
C GLU A 417 -4.22 -17.05 -21.42
N LEU A 418 -4.86 -15.88 -21.30
CA LEU A 418 -6.15 -15.77 -20.66
C LEU A 418 -7.30 -15.90 -21.67
N ALA A 419 -8.48 -16.25 -21.20
CA ALA A 419 -9.70 -16.33 -22.00
C ALA A 419 -10.70 -15.26 -21.55
N ASN A 420 -11.39 -14.67 -22.54
CA ASN A 420 -12.43 -13.67 -22.34
C ASN A 420 -13.52 -14.15 -21.39
N GLY A 421 -13.85 -13.34 -20.38
CA GLY A 421 -14.95 -13.60 -19.45
C GLY A 421 -14.72 -14.78 -18.50
N GLN A 422 -13.51 -15.35 -18.47
CA GLN A 422 -13.13 -16.30 -17.42
C GLN A 422 -12.67 -15.56 -16.16
N ARG A 423 -12.54 -16.31 -15.07
CA ARG A 423 -12.03 -15.82 -13.80
C ARG A 423 -10.79 -16.60 -13.41
N TYR A 424 -9.78 -15.87 -12.99
CA TYR A 424 -8.50 -16.40 -12.56
C TYR A 424 -8.24 -15.98 -11.12
N LEU A 425 -7.46 -16.78 -10.41
CA LEU A 425 -7.03 -16.50 -9.06
C LEU A 425 -5.51 -16.63 -9.00
N PHE A 426 -4.84 -15.55 -8.58
CA PHE A 426 -3.40 -15.45 -8.48
C PHE A 426 -3.01 -15.33 -7.03
N CYS A 427 -2.23 -16.30 -6.54
CA CYS A 427 -1.97 -16.48 -5.13
C CYS A 427 -0.48 -16.49 -4.82
N THR A 428 -0.12 -15.94 -3.67
CA THR A 428 1.19 -16.13 -3.04
C THR A 428 1.02 -16.92 -1.76
N GLU A 429 1.94 -17.85 -1.47
CA GLU A 429 1.90 -18.76 -0.33
C GLU A 429 3.23 -18.83 0.41
N THR A 430 3.14 -18.84 1.74
CA THR A 430 4.25 -19.12 2.65
C THR A 430 3.94 -20.34 3.52
N TYR A 431 4.99 -20.98 4.01
CA TYR A 431 4.94 -22.16 4.89
C TYR A 431 5.40 -21.85 6.32
N GLU A 432 5.80 -20.61 6.58
CA GLU A 432 6.38 -20.18 7.85
C GLU A 432 5.49 -19.17 8.56
N SER A 433 5.20 -19.42 9.84
CA SER A 433 4.36 -18.53 10.66
C SER A 433 4.99 -17.16 10.94
N THR A 434 6.30 -17.04 10.72
CA THR A 434 7.07 -15.81 10.91
C THR A 434 7.22 -15.02 9.62
N PHE A 435 6.71 -15.51 8.50
CA PHE A 435 6.66 -14.76 7.25
C PHE A 435 5.29 -14.08 7.15
N ARG A 436 5.30 -12.74 7.09
CA ARG A 436 4.10 -11.91 6.96
C ARG A 436 3.98 -11.42 5.51
N HIS A 437 2.82 -11.61 4.90
CA HIS A 437 2.54 -11.11 3.55
C HIS A 437 2.33 -9.60 3.59
N ALA A 438 2.86 -8.86 2.62
CA ALA A 438 2.61 -7.43 2.54
C ALA A 438 1.16 -7.11 2.20
N TRP A 439 0.67 -5.99 2.74
CA TRP A 439 -0.71 -5.53 2.59
C TRP A 439 -0.73 -4.00 2.47
N ASN A 440 -1.77 -3.48 1.83
CA ASN A 440 -2.00 -2.05 1.67
C ASN A 440 -3.45 -1.73 2.06
N GLU A 441 -3.65 -0.70 2.87
CA GLU A 441 -4.92 -0.26 3.43
C GLU A 441 -5.43 1.04 2.78
N ASP A 442 -4.72 1.60 1.79
CA ASP A 442 -5.11 2.84 1.10
C ASP A 442 -6.32 2.69 0.17
N VAL A 443 -6.68 1.45 -0.19
CA VAL A 443 -7.79 1.16 -1.09
C VAL A 443 -8.60 0.00 -0.55
N ASP A 444 -9.84 0.30 -0.17
CA ASP A 444 -10.77 -0.70 0.33
C ASP A 444 -11.94 -0.94 -0.63
N TYR A 445 -12.33 -2.20 -0.78
CA TYR A 445 -13.35 -2.64 -1.73
C TYR A 445 -14.66 -3.04 -1.05
N ALA A 446 -14.85 -2.74 0.23
CA ALA A 446 -16.05 -3.10 0.99
C ALA A 446 -17.29 -2.40 0.44
N VAL A 447 -17.22 -1.09 0.13
CA VAL A 447 -18.34 -0.37 -0.49
C VAL A 447 -18.61 -0.92 -1.89
N ASN A 448 -17.57 -1.25 -2.66
CA ASN A 448 -17.71 -1.87 -3.97
C ASN A 448 -18.48 -3.21 -3.92
N ALA A 449 -18.38 -3.96 -2.83
CA ALA A 449 -19.07 -5.24 -2.65
C ALA A 449 -20.61 -5.11 -2.62
N ASP A 450 -21.15 -3.92 -2.36
CA ASP A 450 -22.59 -3.65 -2.44
C ASP A 450 -23.07 -3.43 -3.90
N TYR A 451 -22.15 -3.11 -4.81
CA TYR A 451 -22.47 -2.74 -6.20
C TYR A 451 -21.87 -3.69 -7.24
N SER A 452 -20.89 -4.48 -6.85
CA SER A 452 -20.24 -5.51 -7.66
C SER A 452 -20.35 -6.86 -6.97
N ILE A 453 -20.45 -7.92 -7.77
CA ILE A 453 -20.38 -9.29 -7.26
C ILE A 453 -18.99 -9.90 -7.41
N GLU A 454 -18.05 -9.18 -8.03
CA GLU A 454 -16.71 -9.71 -8.31
C GLU A 454 -15.88 -9.71 -7.03
N PRO A 455 -15.41 -10.88 -6.56
CA PRO A 455 -14.49 -10.95 -5.44
C PRO A 455 -13.15 -10.32 -5.84
N THR A 456 -12.54 -9.56 -4.94
CA THR A 456 -11.25 -8.92 -5.20
C THR A 456 -10.11 -9.76 -4.66
N SER A 457 -10.12 -10.03 -3.36
CA SER A 457 -9.09 -10.82 -2.68
C SER A 457 -9.69 -11.89 -1.79
N VAL A 458 -8.92 -12.97 -1.60
CA VAL A 458 -9.26 -14.06 -0.68
C VAL A 458 -7.98 -14.56 -0.01
N ILE A 459 -8.11 -15.16 1.16
CA ILE A 459 -6.99 -15.74 1.89
C ILE A 459 -7.28 -17.20 2.20
N ARG A 460 -6.22 -17.98 2.41
CA ARG A 460 -6.31 -19.37 2.86
C ARG A 460 -5.34 -19.58 4.00
N ASP A 461 -5.78 -20.23 5.06
CA ASP A 461 -4.90 -20.73 6.11
C ASP A 461 -5.13 -22.23 6.29
N GLY A 462 -4.05 -23.00 6.22
CA GLY A 462 -4.09 -24.45 6.24
C GLY A 462 -4.94 -25.03 5.11
N ALA A 463 -6.16 -25.44 5.43
CA ALA A 463 -7.13 -26.01 4.48
C ALA A 463 -8.39 -25.14 4.29
N THR A 464 -8.47 -24.00 4.97
CA THR A 464 -9.69 -23.19 5.05
C THR A 464 -9.52 -21.89 4.27
N TRP A 465 -10.50 -21.57 3.44
CA TRP A 465 -10.57 -20.31 2.70
C TRP A 465 -11.40 -19.27 3.47
N PHE A 466 -10.96 -18.02 3.43
CA PHE A 466 -11.64 -16.87 4.02
C PHE A 466 -11.71 -15.72 3.02
N ASN A 467 -12.73 -14.90 3.20
CA ASN A 467 -12.91 -13.67 2.45
C ASN A 467 -12.20 -12.51 3.17
N GLY A 468 -10.87 -12.51 3.11
CA GLY A 468 -10.03 -11.53 3.80
C GLY A 468 -9.98 -11.72 5.31
N PHE A 469 -9.42 -10.71 6.00
CA PHE A 469 -9.33 -10.64 7.44
C PHE A 469 -10.56 -9.93 8.03
N ASN A 470 -10.98 -10.32 9.23
CA ASN A 470 -12.07 -9.62 9.91
C ASN A 470 -11.56 -8.31 10.50
N GLY A 471 -12.22 -7.19 10.18
CA GLY A 471 -11.88 -5.87 10.71
C GLY A 471 -10.57 -5.29 10.18
N LEU A 472 -10.04 -5.85 9.09
CA LEU A 472 -8.90 -5.30 8.36
C LEU A 472 -9.33 -5.11 6.92
N GLY A 473 -9.41 -3.85 6.51
CA GLY A 473 -9.69 -3.50 5.13
C GLY A 473 -8.43 -3.51 4.26
N GLY A 474 -8.56 -3.03 3.03
CA GLY A 474 -7.44 -3.00 2.08
C GLY A 474 -7.33 -4.24 1.19
N ALA A 475 -6.14 -4.45 0.62
CA ALA A 475 -5.85 -5.56 -0.28
C ALA A 475 -4.43 -6.12 -0.11
N PRO A 476 -4.19 -7.40 -0.50
CA PRO A 476 -2.84 -7.94 -0.59
C PRO A 476 -1.98 -7.10 -1.54
N ALA A 477 -0.75 -6.78 -1.13
CA ALA A 477 0.22 -6.09 -1.98
C ALA A 477 0.83 -7.07 -3.01
N ILE A 478 0.00 -7.49 -3.96
CA ILE A 478 0.30 -8.42 -5.06
C ILE A 478 -0.03 -7.72 -6.37
N ALA A 479 0.87 -7.79 -7.35
CA ALA A 479 0.58 -7.36 -8.72
C ALA A 479 0.81 -8.51 -9.71
N VAL A 480 -0.13 -8.75 -10.62
CA VAL A 480 -0.01 -9.76 -11.69
C VAL A 480 0.63 -9.11 -12.90
N GLY A 481 1.79 -9.61 -13.33
CA GLY A 481 2.48 -9.13 -14.53
C GLY A 481 1.81 -9.66 -15.79
N THR A 482 1.44 -8.76 -16.69
CA THR A 482 0.76 -9.08 -17.95
C THR A 482 1.53 -8.56 -19.15
N VAL A 483 1.28 -9.16 -20.32
CA VAL A 483 1.75 -8.69 -21.61
C VAL A 483 0.64 -8.88 -22.65
N VAL A 484 0.66 -8.10 -23.72
CA VAL A 484 -0.31 -8.28 -24.82
C VAL A 484 0.00 -9.58 -25.58
N THR A 485 -1.00 -10.42 -25.84
CA THR A 485 -0.80 -11.74 -26.49
C THR A 485 -0.09 -11.63 -27.84
N THR A 486 -0.34 -10.56 -28.60
CA THR A 486 0.29 -10.34 -29.90
C THR A 486 1.77 -9.95 -29.83
N SER A 487 2.29 -9.50 -28.68
CA SER A 487 3.71 -9.16 -28.52
C SER A 487 4.60 -10.36 -28.18
N ILE A 488 4.01 -11.48 -27.73
CA ILE A 488 4.76 -12.70 -27.36
C ILE A 488 5.42 -13.35 -28.59
N GLY A 489 4.98 -13.04 -29.81
CA GLY A 489 5.56 -13.53 -31.07
C GLY A 489 6.62 -12.61 -31.71
N ILE A 490 7.00 -11.49 -31.07
CA ILE A 490 7.86 -10.47 -31.69
C ILE A 490 9.30 -10.51 -31.16
N ASP A 491 9.56 -11.20 -30.04
CA ASP A 491 10.89 -11.24 -29.38
C ASP A 491 11.80 -12.40 -29.81
N GLU A 492 11.54 -13.00 -30.98
CA GLU A 492 12.50 -13.89 -31.67
C GLU A 492 13.24 -13.20 -32.84
N GLN A 493 12.90 -11.95 -33.20
CA GLN A 493 13.49 -11.30 -34.39
C GLN A 493 14.93 -10.80 -34.23
N ASP A 494 15.42 -10.67 -33.00
CA ASP A 494 16.80 -10.25 -32.74
C ASP A 494 17.78 -11.41 -32.66
N ARG A 495 17.31 -12.67 -32.64
CA ARG A 495 18.19 -13.84 -32.72
C ARG A 495 18.37 -14.31 -34.16
N VAL A 496 19.61 -14.36 -34.62
CA VAL A 496 19.92 -14.93 -35.94
C VAL A 496 20.73 -16.20 -35.82
N GLU A 497 20.32 -17.24 -36.53
CA GLU A 497 20.98 -18.53 -36.49
C GLU A 497 22.19 -18.55 -37.43
N LEU A 498 23.39 -18.68 -36.86
CA LEU A 498 24.63 -18.86 -37.60
C LEU A 498 25.16 -20.26 -37.33
N THR A 499 25.32 -21.06 -38.38
CA THR A 499 25.90 -22.40 -38.26
C THR A 499 27.38 -22.35 -38.63
N PRO A 500 28.32 -22.35 -37.67
CA PRO A 500 29.73 -22.32 -37.98
C PRO A 500 30.22 -23.69 -38.48
N TYR A 501 31.28 -23.69 -39.30
CA TYR A 501 31.87 -24.92 -39.83
C TYR A 501 33.40 -24.80 -40.01
N PRO A 502 34.13 -25.92 -39.89
CA PRO A 502 33.67 -27.21 -39.36
C PRO A 502 33.41 -27.14 -37.85
N ASN A 503 32.46 -27.91 -37.34
CA ASN A 503 32.22 -28.10 -35.91
C ASN A 503 31.93 -29.60 -35.67
N PRO A 504 32.82 -30.37 -35.02
CA PRO A 504 34.02 -29.95 -34.30
C PRO A 504 35.16 -29.37 -35.17
N THR A 505 36.06 -28.58 -34.58
CA THR A 505 37.22 -27.97 -35.23
C THR A 505 38.53 -28.16 -34.45
N ARG A 506 39.68 -27.94 -35.10
CA ARG A 506 41.02 -27.97 -34.44
C ARG A 506 41.62 -26.58 -34.31
N ASP A 507 41.85 -25.91 -35.45
CA ASP A 507 42.65 -24.68 -35.51
C ASP A 507 41.86 -23.47 -36.02
N GLN A 508 40.86 -23.68 -36.88
CA GLN A 508 40.10 -22.58 -37.50
C GLN A 508 38.61 -22.88 -37.58
N LEU A 509 37.80 -21.89 -37.25
CA LEU A 509 36.34 -21.92 -37.40
C LEU A 509 35.90 -20.88 -38.42
N ARG A 510 34.99 -21.25 -39.33
CA ARG A 510 34.36 -20.32 -40.26
C ARG A 510 32.91 -20.08 -39.88
N ILE A 511 32.52 -18.82 -39.77
CA ILE A 511 31.15 -18.41 -39.46
C ILE A 511 30.60 -17.69 -40.70
N PRO A 512 29.55 -18.21 -41.36
CA PRO A 512 29.02 -17.60 -42.57
C PRO A 512 28.28 -16.29 -42.23
N MET A 513 28.81 -15.14 -42.65
CA MET A 513 28.23 -13.82 -42.34
C MET A 513 27.40 -13.25 -43.51
N LYS A 514 26.89 -14.11 -44.40
CA LYS A 514 26.17 -13.67 -45.59
C LYS A 514 24.87 -12.96 -45.18
N GLY A 515 24.71 -11.71 -45.62
CA GLY A 515 23.52 -10.89 -45.35
C GLY A 515 23.67 -9.92 -44.18
N PHE A 516 24.80 -9.94 -43.46
CA PHE A 516 25.08 -8.99 -42.37
C PHE A 516 26.10 -7.94 -42.82
N THR A 517 25.80 -6.68 -42.53
CA THR A 517 26.66 -5.53 -42.85
C THR A 517 26.79 -4.64 -41.62
N GLY A 518 28.02 -4.25 -41.26
CA GLY A 518 28.29 -3.43 -40.07
C GLY A 518 29.30 -4.06 -39.11
N ALA A 519 29.56 -3.43 -38.00
CA ALA A 519 30.44 -3.98 -36.97
C ALA A 519 29.76 -5.17 -36.23
N ALA A 520 30.54 -6.18 -35.89
CA ALA A 520 30.13 -7.29 -35.03
C ALA A 520 31.21 -7.55 -33.96
N ALA A 521 30.77 -7.91 -32.75
CA ALA A 521 31.64 -8.30 -31.66
C ALA A 521 31.42 -9.79 -31.34
N LEU A 522 32.44 -10.62 -31.59
CA LEU A 522 32.46 -12.02 -31.19
C LEU A 522 33.11 -12.16 -29.82
N ARG A 523 32.43 -12.80 -28.88
CA ARG A 523 32.95 -13.18 -27.57
C ARG A 523 32.88 -14.69 -27.40
N ILE A 524 33.96 -15.29 -26.94
CA ILE A 524 34.10 -16.72 -26.73
C ILE A 524 34.26 -16.97 -25.24
N PHE A 525 33.42 -17.84 -24.68
CA PHE A 525 33.42 -18.19 -23.26
C PHE A 525 33.69 -19.68 -23.06
N SER A 526 34.33 -20.03 -21.94
CA SER A 526 34.39 -21.41 -21.47
C SER A 526 33.02 -21.89 -20.99
N LEU A 527 32.84 -23.19 -20.76
CA LEU A 527 31.60 -23.73 -20.15
C LEU A 527 31.35 -23.20 -18.74
N ASP A 528 32.40 -22.76 -18.05
CA ASP A 528 32.31 -22.16 -16.71
C ASP A 528 32.01 -20.65 -16.76
N GLY A 529 31.70 -20.10 -17.95
CA GLY A 529 31.31 -18.70 -18.13
C GLY A 529 32.46 -17.68 -18.18
N GLN A 530 33.73 -18.13 -18.15
CA GLN A 530 34.87 -17.23 -18.24
C GLN A 530 35.10 -16.77 -19.68
N LEU A 531 35.27 -15.46 -19.91
CA LEU A 531 35.64 -14.91 -21.21
C LEU A 531 37.06 -15.36 -21.61
N VAL A 532 37.16 -16.07 -22.73
CA VAL A 532 38.40 -16.63 -23.28
C VAL A 532 38.99 -15.74 -24.37
N SER A 533 38.14 -15.13 -25.19
CA SER A 533 38.57 -14.24 -26.26
C SER A 533 37.45 -13.29 -26.67
N GLU A 534 37.81 -12.07 -27.08
CA GLU A 534 36.91 -11.11 -27.72
C GLU A 534 37.55 -10.61 -29.01
N GLN A 535 36.77 -10.57 -30.09
CA GLN A 535 37.20 -10.11 -31.41
C GLN A 535 36.15 -9.16 -31.99
N LYS A 536 36.58 -7.96 -32.38
CA LYS A 536 35.74 -7.01 -33.12
C LYS A 536 36.02 -7.14 -34.61
N VAL A 537 34.98 -7.30 -35.42
CA VAL A 537 35.09 -7.53 -36.86
C VAL A 537 34.10 -6.65 -37.62
N ALA A 538 34.56 -6.04 -38.71
CA ALA A 538 33.68 -5.41 -39.67
C ALA A 538 33.14 -6.47 -40.65
N THR A 539 31.82 -6.56 -40.78
CA THR A 539 31.12 -7.48 -41.69
C THR A 539 30.67 -6.73 -42.95
N GLY A 540 30.92 -7.30 -44.12
CA GLY A 540 30.53 -6.73 -45.41
C GLY A 540 30.88 -7.63 -46.60
N GLY A 541 29.90 -7.91 -47.47
CA GLY A 541 30.04 -8.80 -48.63
C GLY A 541 29.86 -10.29 -48.30
N ASP A 542 29.90 -11.17 -49.32
CA ASP A 542 29.73 -12.64 -49.27
C ASP A 542 30.84 -13.39 -48.47
N GLN A 543 31.39 -12.78 -47.41
CA GLN A 543 32.56 -13.28 -46.69
C GLN A 543 32.19 -14.05 -45.42
N SER A 544 32.82 -15.21 -45.21
CA SER A 544 32.81 -15.93 -43.93
C SER A 544 33.82 -15.32 -42.96
N MET A 545 33.44 -15.07 -41.71
CA MET A 545 34.37 -14.73 -40.63
C MET A 545 35.23 -15.95 -40.29
N VAL A 546 36.56 -15.78 -40.20
CA VAL A 546 37.48 -16.87 -39.83
C VAL A 546 38.03 -16.56 -38.44
N VAL A 547 37.81 -17.47 -37.51
CA VAL A 547 38.28 -17.38 -36.12
C VAL A 547 39.44 -18.35 -35.92
N ASP A 548 40.59 -17.83 -35.49
CA ASP A 548 41.76 -18.63 -35.13
C ASP A 548 41.64 -19.14 -33.70
N LEU A 549 41.68 -20.47 -33.54
CA LEU A 549 41.55 -21.19 -32.27
C LEU A 549 42.87 -21.92 -31.90
N THR A 550 43.97 -21.63 -32.60
CA THR A 550 45.27 -22.32 -32.44
C THR A 550 45.84 -22.23 -31.01
N ASN A 551 45.45 -21.22 -30.23
CA ASN A 551 45.89 -21.05 -28.84
C ASN A 551 44.87 -21.52 -27.78
N MET A 552 43.72 -22.06 -28.17
CA MET A 552 42.68 -22.53 -27.23
C MET A 552 42.89 -24.00 -26.81
N SER A 553 42.56 -24.39 -25.59
CA SER A 553 42.63 -25.81 -25.18
C SER A 553 41.54 -26.65 -25.85
N ALA A 554 41.68 -27.99 -25.82
CA ALA A 554 40.58 -28.87 -26.23
C ALA A 554 39.40 -28.69 -25.25
N GLY A 555 38.19 -28.55 -25.77
CA GLY A 555 37.00 -28.27 -24.96
C GLY A 555 35.81 -27.78 -25.76
N THR A 556 34.68 -27.58 -25.08
CA THR A 556 33.50 -26.93 -25.67
C THR A 556 33.47 -25.48 -25.22
N TYR A 557 33.14 -24.59 -26.15
CA TYR A 557 33.10 -23.15 -25.93
C TYR A 557 31.78 -22.57 -26.42
N GLN A 558 31.29 -21.53 -25.74
CA GLN A 558 30.10 -20.77 -26.13
C GLN A 558 30.54 -19.52 -26.88
N PHE A 559 30.05 -19.37 -28.10
CA PHE A 559 30.30 -18.20 -28.95
C PHE A 559 29.07 -17.30 -28.90
N HIS A 560 29.26 -16.02 -28.65
CA HIS A 560 28.23 -15.00 -28.69
C HIS A 560 28.66 -13.90 -29.66
N ILE A 561 27.81 -13.56 -30.61
CA ILE A 561 28.06 -12.51 -31.59
C ILE A 561 26.99 -11.45 -31.43
N ASP A 562 27.40 -10.23 -31.12
CA ASP A 562 26.53 -9.04 -31.12
C ASP A 562 26.76 -8.24 -32.40
N PHE A 563 25.69 -7.93 -33.11
CA PHE A 563 25.71 -7.11 -34.32
C PHE A 563 25.37 -5.66 -34.01
N GLU A 564 25.91 -4.72 -34.80
CA GLU A 564 25.65 -3.28 -34.68
C GLU A 564 24.16 -2.91 -34.83
N ASN A 565 23.37 -3.74 -35.52
CA ASN A 565 21.93 -3.56 -35.70
C ASN A 565 21.08 -4.06 -34.51
N GLY A 566 21.69 -4.51 -33.41
CA GLY A 566 20.99 -5.02 -32.22
C GLY A 566 20.74 -6.54 -32.23
N GLN A 567 20.96 -7.22 -33.36
CA GLN A 567 20.79 -8.67 -33.45
C GLN A 567 21.92 -9.42 -32.72
N ARG A 568 21.64 -10.65 -32.29
CA ARG A 568 22.58 -11.54 -31.60
C ARG A 568 22.54 -12.96 -32.16
N SER A 569 23.67 -13.65 -32.13
CA SER A 569 23.75 -15.09 -32.43
C SER A 569 24.59 -15.82 -31.38
N ASP A 570 24.08 -16.93 -30.89
CA ASP A 570 24.73 -17.75 -29.87
C ASP A 570 24.84 -19.20 -30.37
N PHE A 571 26.04 -19.79 -30.32
CA PHE A 571 26.25 -21.17 -30.74
C PHE A 571 27.42 -21.84 -30.02
N ARG A 572 27.42 -23.18 -30.01
CA ARG A 572 28.43 -24.00 -29.33
C ARG A 572 29.44 -24.56 -30.32
N VAL A 573 30.72 -24.48 -29.99
CA VAL A 573 31.81 -25.02 -30.82
C VAL A 573 32.66 -25.98 -29.99
N VAL A 574 32.94 -27.15 -30.57
CA VAL A 574 33.81 -28.16 -29.97
C VAL A 574 35.19 -28.07 -30.60
N VAL A 575 36.20 -27.79 -29.78
CA VAL A 575 37.62 -27.76 -30.19
C VAL A 575 38.28 -29.09 -29.81
N THR A 576 38.66 -29.87 -30.82
CA THR A 576 39.29 -31.20 -30.68
C THR A 576 40.77 -31.10 -31.04
N LYS A 577 41.65 -30.83 -30.07
CA LYS A 577 43.10 -30.79 -30.35
C LYS A 577 43.75 -32.15 -30.34
#